data_AF-A0A1Q7Z487-F1
#
_entry.id   AF-A0A1Q7Z487-F1
#
_cell.length_a   1.000
_cell.length_b   1.000
_cell.length_c   1.000
_cell.angle_alpha   90.00
_cell.angle_beta   90.00
_cell.angle_gamma   90.00
#
_symmetry.space_group_name_H-M   'P 1'
#
loop_
_entity.id
_entity.type
_entity.pdbx_description
1 polymer ?
#
loop_
_entity_poly.entity_id
_entity_poly.type
_entity_poly.pdbx_seq_one_letter_code
_entity_poly.pdbx_strand_id
1 'polypeptide(L)'
;MRQVYEVADFVRATRRRLRFGELSRAPIQILRLQLRGDFAECDWMTRPPDVWDSKLPLPARNESTSRQALADAMALRHLLLDELRHIRSAALRAFRPSEGETPDMIIDGTILREEPYLLKIPSPVMRAKLCGFRFELENGFLKPLRRDDCSLPGQ
;
A
#
# COMPACT_ATOMS: atom_id res chain seq x y z
N MET A 1 25.69 -2.65 9.02
CA MET A 1 24.87 -2.93 10.22
C MET A 1 23.69 -1.98 10.39
N ARG A 2 23.83 -0.66 10.20
CA ARG A 2 22.75 0.34 10.40
C ARG A 2 21.45 0.04 9.62
N GLN A 3 21.54 -0.37 8.37
CA GLN A 3 20.37 -0.70 7.52
C GLN A 3 19.50 -1.85 8.08
N VAL A 4 20.10 -2.84 8.74
CA VAL A 4 19.35 -3.98 9.31
C VAL A 4 18.49 -3.51 10.49
N TYR A 5 19.00 -2.58 11.30
CA TYR A 5 18.25 -1.98 12.40
C TYR A 5 17.10 -1.11 11.88
N GLU A 6 17.34 -0.28 10.87
CA GLU A 6 16.31 0.56 10.25
C GLU A 6 15.17 -0.28 9.64
N VAL A 7 15.50 -1.38 8.95
CA VAL A 7 14.51 -2.36 8.48
C VAL A 7 13.73 -2.97 9.64
N ALA A 8 14.42 -3.41 10.70
CA ALA A 8 13.77 -4.01 11.86
C ALA A 8 12.83 -3.02 12.56
N ASP A 9 13.21 -1.76 12.67
CA ASP A 9 12.41 -0.71 13.29
C ASP A 9 11.19 -0.37 12.45
N PHE A 10 11.33 -0.26 11.12
CA PHE A 10 10.18 -0.14 10.22
C PHE A 10 9.21 -1.32 10.36
N VAL A 11 9.70 -2.56 10.39
CA VAL A 11 8.84 -3.76 10.55
C VAL A 11 8.14 -3.75 11.90
N ARG A 12 8.84 -3.40 12.98
CA ARG A 12 8.25 -3.26 14.33
C ARG A 12 7.22 -2.15 14.37
N ALA A 13 7.51 -1.00 13.78
CA ALA A 13 6.59 0.13 13.71
C ALA A 13 5.35 -0.22 12.89
N THR A 14 5.51 -0.96 11.78
CA THR A 14 4.40 -1.49 10.97
C THR A 14 3.51 -2.38 11.80
N ARG A 15 4.09 -3.34 12.53
CA ARG A 15 3.33 -4.26 13.40
C ARG A 15 2.62 -3.55 14.55
N ARG A 16 3.16 -2.45 15.05
CA ARG A 16 2.55 -1.66 16.15
C ARG A 16 1.48 -0.70 15.65
N ARG A 17 1.79 0.10 14.62
CA ARG A 17 0.96 1.21 14.12
C ARG A 17 -0.08 0.76 13.11
N LEU A 18 0.20 -0.29 12.33
CA LEU A 18 -0.69 -0.83 11.28
C LEU A 18 -1.23 -2.22 11.63
N ARG A 19 -1.30 -2.55 12.93
CA ARG A 19 -1.87 -3.82 13.42
C ARG A 19 -3.32 -4.01 12.99
N PHE A 20 -4.10 -2.94 12.97
CA PHE A 20 -5.50 -2.93 12.59
C PHE A 20 -5.70 -1.86 11.51
N GLY A 21 -6.54 -2.16 10.54
CA GLY A 21 -7.07 -1.19 9.60
C GLY A 21 -8.36 -0.57 10.13
N GLU A 22 -8.87 0.45 9.43
CA GLU A 22 -10.16 1.07 9.73
C GLU A 22 -11.34 0.11 9.48
N LEU A 23 -11.21 -0.78 8.49
CA LEU A 23 -12.27 -1.70 8.01
C LEU A 23 -11.82 -3.16 7.99
N SER A 24 -10.66 -3.45 8.57
CA SER A 24 -10.20 -4.83 8.75
C SER A 24 -9.35 -4.95 9.98
N ARG A 25 -9.65 -5.94 10.82
CA ARG A 25 -8.89 -6.25 12.03
C ARG A 25 -7.68 -7.15 11.79
N ALA A 26 -7.46 -7.60 10.55
CA ALA A 26 -6.28 -8.38 10.22
C ALA A 26 -5.05 -7.46 10.11
N PRO A 27 -3.86 -7.86 10.61
CA PRO A 27 -2.64 -7.07 10.45
C PRO A 27 -2.17 -7.01 9.00
N ILE A 28 -1.50 -5.92 8.65
CA ILE A 28 -0.88 -5.80 7.33
C ILE A 28 0.29 -6.77 7.21
N GLN A 29 0.37 -7.46 6.08
CA GLN A 29 1.42 -8.45 5.82
C GLN A 29 2.41 -7.88 4.81
N ILE A 30 3.62 -7.55 5.28
CA ILE A 30 4.73 -7.21 4.40
C ILE A 30 5.26 -8.49 3.75
N LEU A 31 5.31 -8.50 2.41
CA LEU A 31 5.83 -9.59 1.60
C LEU A 31 7.32 -9.41 1.34
N ARG A 32 7.72 -8.17 1.04
CA ARG A 32 9.12 -7.84 0.73
C ARG A 32 9.42 -6.41 1.17
N LEU A 33 10.60 -6.22 1.75
CA LEU A 33 11.20 -4.92 1.97
C LEU A 33 12.66 -4.99 1.53
N GLN A 34 13.08 -4.08 0.64
CA GLN A 34 14.47 -3.94 0.24
C GLN A 34 14.89 -2.47 0.32
N LEU A 35 16.10 -2.25 0.82
CA LEU A 35 16.76 -0.95 0.81
C LEU A 35 17.92 -0.98 -0.17
N ARG A 36 18.00 0.03 -1.04
CA ARG A 36 19.07 0.22 -2.03
C ARG A 36 19.51 1.68 -1.99
N GLY A 37 20.52 1.97 -1.17
CA GLY A 37 21.00 3.34 -0.99
C GLY A 37 19.91 4.25 -0.40
N ASP A 38 19.47 5.23 -1.17
CA ASP A 38 18.40 6.18 -0.82
C ASP A 38 17.02 5.76 -1.38
N PHE A 39 16.89 4.54 -1.89
CA PHE A 39 15.65 3.98 -2.42
C PHE A 39 15.16 2.77 -1.61
N ALA A 40 13.84 2.63 -1.47
CA ALA A 40 13.22 1.45 -0.86
C ALA A 40 12.18 0.78 -1.78
N GLU A 41 12.09 -0.54 -1.73
CA GLU A 41 10.98 -1.31 -2.30
C GLU A 41 10.20 -1.95 -1.16
N CYS A 42 8.88 -1.73 -1.10
CA CYS A 42 8.01 -2.37 -0.12
C CYS A 42 6.77 -2.95 -0.79
N ASP A 43 6.62 -4.27 -0.65
CA ASP A 43 5.50 -5.05 -1.17
C ASP A 43 4.68 -5.59 0.00
N TRP A 44 3.35 -5.48 -0.07
CA TRP A 44 2.46 -6.01 0.96
C TRP A 44 1.20 -6.64 0.39
N MET A 45 0.56 -7.48 1.19
CA MET A 45 -0.74 -8.07 0.89
C MET A 45 -1.87 -7.21 1.47
N THR A 46 -2.95 -7.01 0.71
CA THR A 46 -4.16 -6.38 1.23
C THR A 46 -4.75 -7.21 2.35
N ARG A 47 -5.35 -6.53 3.33
CA ARG A 47 -6.01 -7.20 4.43
C ARG A 47 -7.23 -7.99 3.90
N PRO A 48 -7.51 -9.18 4.46
CA PRO A 48 -8.77 -9.84 4.20
C PRO A 48 -9.93 -8.97 4.70
N PRO A 49 -11.13 -9.11 4.10
CA PRO A 49 -12.34 -8.48 4.60
C PRO A 49 -12.58 -8.86 6.06
N ASP A 50 -13.23 -7.96 6.80
CA ASP A 50 -13.58 -8.25 8.18
C ASP A 50 -14.63 -9.39 8.25
N VAL A 51 -14.49 -10.30 9.22
CA VAL A 51 -15.46 -11.38 9.43
C VAL A 51 -16.88 -10.86 9.73
N TRP A 52 -17.00 -9.64 10.26
CA TRP A 52 -18.29 -9.00 10.49
C TRP A 52 -18.95 -8.52 9.20
N ASP A 53 -18.16 -8.30 8.14
CA ASP A 53 -18.66 -7.94 6.81
C ASP A 53 -19.15 -9.14 6.02
N SER A 54 -19.09 -10.35 6.58
CA SER A 54 -19.51 -11.60 5.90
C SER A 54 -20.96 -11.58 5.40
N LYS A 55 -21.84 -10.81 6.06
CA LYS A 55 -23.25 -10.66 5.70
C LYS A 55 -23.53 -9.50 4.75
N LEU A 56 -22.54 -8.65 4.47
CA LEU A 56 -22.73 -7.52 3.56
C LEU A 56 -22.82 -8.01 2.11
N PRO A 57 -23.60 -7.32 1.26
CA PRO A 57 -23.58 -7.55 -0.18
C PRO A 57 -22.15 -7.46 -0.74
N LEU A 58 -21.84 -8.30 -1.73
CA LEU A 58 -20.50 -8.35 -2.34
C LEU A 58 -19.98 -6.97 -2.80
N PRO A 59 -20.79 -6.09 -3.44
CA PRO A 59 -20.33 -4.75 -3.81
C PRO A 59 -19.84 -3.91 -2.62
N ALA A 60 -20.56 -3.94 -1.49
CA ALA A 60 -20.20 -3.17 -0.29
C ALA A 60 -18.92 -3.72 0.38
N ARG A 61 -18.73 -5.04 0.34
CA ARG A 61 -17.48 -5.69 0.81
C ARG A 61 -16.29 -5.31 -0.05
N ASN A 62 -16.48 -5.31 -1.36
CA ASN A 62 -15.47 -4.94 -2.35
C ASN A 62 -15.04 -3.48 -2.22
N GLU A 63 -15.99 -2.57 -2.03
CA GLU A 63 -15.73 -1.16 -1.76
C GLU A 63 -14.95 -0.97 -0.44
N SER A 64 -15.40 -1.63 0.64
CA SER A 64 -14.72 -1.54 1.95
C SER A 64 -13.28 -2.06 1.88
N THR A 65 -13.07 -3.19 1.21
CA THR A 65 -11.72 -3.76 1.00
C THR A 65 -10.82 -2.82 0.20
N SER A 66 -11.38 -2.18 -0.84
CA SER A 66 -10.66 -1.23 -1.68
C SER A 66 -10.30 0.06 -0.94
N ARG A 67 -11.23 0.58 -0.14
CA ARG A 67 -11.01 1.74 0.73
C ARG A 67 -9.93 1.44 1.77
N GLN A 68 -9.96 0.25 2.37
CA GLN A 68 -8.94 -0.20 3.31
C GLN A 68 -7.56 -0.30 2.64
N ALA A 69 -7.48 -0.86 1.44
CA ALA A 69 -6.22 -0.98 0.71
C ALA A 69 -5.59 0.39 0.39
N LEU A 70 -6.40 1.38 0.00
CA LEU A 70 -5.93 2.75 -0.22
C LEU A 70 -5.48 3.42 1.08
N ALA A 71 -6.19 3.22 2.19
CA ALA A 71 -5.80 3.72 3.50
C ALA A 71 -4.47 3.11 3.95
N ASP A 72 -4.30 1.80 3.77
CA ASP A 72 -3.04 1.09 4.07
C ASP A 72 -1.88 1.61 3.23
N ALA A 73 -2.08 1.84 1.92
CA ALA A 73 -1.04 2.40 1.04
C ALA A 73 -0.54 3.76 1.55
N MET A 74 -1.47 4.64 1.92
CA MET A 74 -1.16 5.96 2.47
C MET A 74 -0.45 5.88 3.82
N ALA A 75 -0.90 4.98 4.69
CA ALA A 75 -0.31 4.79 6.01
C ALA A 75 1.10 4.19 5.92
N LEU A 76 1.32 3.24 5.02
CA LEU A 76 2.64 2.67 4.72
C LEU A 76 3.59 3.73 4.15
N ARG A 77 3.14 4.56 3.20
CA ARG A 77 3.93 5.69 2.70
C ARG A 77 4.39 6.58 3.86
N HIS A 78 3.47 6.98 4.72
CA HIS A 78 3.78 7.87 5.83
C HIS A 78 4.78 7.21 6.80
N LEU A 79 4.53 5.96 7.19
CA LEU A 79 5.39 5.22 8.09
C LEU A 79 6.80 4.99 7.52
N LEU A 80 6.88 4.63 6.25
CA LEU A 80 8.14 4.39 5.56
C LEU A 80 9.00 5.65 5.53
N LEU A 81 8.42 6.81 5.19
CA LEU A 81 9.14 8.08 5.18
C LEU A 81 9.53 8.59 6.59
N ASP A 82 8.77 8.24 7.62
CA ASP A 82 9.02 8.61 9.02
C ASP A 82 10.16 7.78 9.65
N GLU A 83 10.10 6.46 9.50
CA GLU A 83 11.07 5.51 10.08
C GLU A 83 12.37 5.45 9.26
N LEU A 84 12.29 5.49 7.92
CA LEU A 84 13.46 5.38 7.04
C LEU A 84 13.89 6.76 6.52
N ARG A 85 14.37 7.62 7.41
CA ARG A 85 14.66 9.03 7.10
C ARG A 85 15.68 9.29 5.98
N HIS A 86 16.54 8.30 5.69
CA HIS A 86 17.58 8.40 4.68
C HIS A 86 17.07 8.18 3.24
N ILE A 87 15.89 7.58 3.06
CA ILE A 87 15.36 7.30 1.72
C ILE A 87 14.75 8.56 1.12
N ARG A 88 15.01 8.81 -0.16
CA ARG A 88 14.43 9.91 -0.95
C ARG A 88 13.24 9.45 -1.77
N SER A 89 13.21 8.18 -2.14
CA SER A 89 12.15 7.60 -2.98
C SER A 89 11.86 6.16 -2.57
N ALA A 90 10.67 5.68 -2.91
CA ALA A 90 10.33 4.27 -2.72
C ALA A 90 9.31 3.77 -3.74
N ALA A 91 9.40 2.50 -4.12
CA ALA A 91 8.36 1.78 -4.84
C ALA A 91 7.50 1.00 -3.84
N LEU A 92 6.19 1.24 -3.91
CA LEU A 92 5.18 0.65 -3.03
C LEU A 92 4.18 -0.15 -3.87
N ARG A 93 4.07 -1.46 -3.61
CA ARG A 93 3.16 -2.34 -4.34
C ARG A 93 2.24 -3.12 -3.40
N ALA A 94 0.94 -3.05 -3.68
CA ALA A 94 -0.07 -3.82 -2.97
C ALA A 94 -0.57 -4.97 -3.83
N PHE A 95 -0.63 -6.14 -3.21
CA PHE A 95 -1.14 -7.37 -3.82
C PHE A 95 -2.43 -7.79 -3.14
N ARG A 96 -3.37 -8.32 -3.91
CA ARG A 96 -4.58 -8.96 -3.42
C ARG A 96 -4.44 -10.48 -3.59
N PRO A 97 -4.86 -11.28 -2.58
CA PRO A 97 -4.94 -12.72 -2.76
C PRO A 97 -5.85 -13.05 -3.93
N SER A 98 -5.36 -13.85 -4.87
CA SER A 98 -6.12 -14.38 -5.99
C SER A 98 -6.42 -15.85 -5.75
N GLU A 99 -7.41 -16.42 -6.42
CA GLU A 99 -7.68 -17.86 -6.36
C GLU A 99 -6.61 -18.69 -7.10
N GLY A 100 -5.77 -18.05 -7.91
CA GLY A 100 -4.61 -18.66 -8.56
C GLY A 100 -3.32 -18.62 -7.71
N GLU A 101 -2.23 -19.16 -8.26
CA GLU A 101 -0.92 -19.21 -7.56
C GLU A 101 -0.26 -17.83 -7.39
N THR A 102 -0.53 -16.87 -8.27
CA THR A 102 0.09 -15.54 -8.21
C THR A 102 -0.90 -14.47 -7.74
N PRO A 103 -0.59 -13.73 -6.66
CA PRO A 103 -1.39 -12.60 -6.22
C PRO A 103 -1.55 -11.51 -7.29
N ASP A 104 -2.71 -10.87 -7.31
CA ASP A 104 -3.02 -9.79 -8.23
C ASP A 104 -2.46 -8.47 -7.70
N MET A 105 -1.62 -7.79 -8.47
CA MET A 105 -1.18 -6.44 -8.11
C MET A 105 -2.31 -5.45 -8.37
N ILE A 106 -2.70 -4.68 -7.36
CA ILE A 106 -3.85 -3.77 -7.44
C ILE A 106 -3.48 -2.30 -7.22
N ILE A 107 -2.33 -2.06 -6.60
CA ILE A 107 -1.76 -0.73 -6.39
C ILE A 107 -0.27 -0.84 -6.68
N ASP A 108 0.23 0.11 -7.46
CA ASP A 108 1.65 0.31 -7.68
C ASP A 108 1.95 1.80 -7.62
N GLY A 109 3.05 2.21 -7.01
CA GLY A 109 3.36 3.63 -6.93
C GLY A 109 4.81 3.88 -6.57
N THR A 110 5.40 4.85 -7.27
CA THR A 110 6.70 5.41 -6.90
C THR A 110 6.44 6.69 -6.12
N ILE A 111 6.84 6.68 -4.85
CA ILE A 111 6.70 7.83 -3.97
C ILE A 111 8.03 8.58 -3.88
N LEU A 112 7.95 9.91 -3.82
CA LEU A 112 9.06 10.79 -3.48
C LEU A 112 8.84 11.35 -2.08
N ARG A 113 9.94 11.61 -1.35
CA ARG A 113 9.92 12.24 -0.03
C ARG A 113 9.43 13.68 -0.10
N GLU A 114 9.71 14.38 -1.21
CA GLU A 114 9.19 15.73 -1.46
C GLU A 114 7.66 15.68 -1.42
N GLU A 115 7.08 16.32 -0.40
CA GLU A 115 5.64 16.25 -0.17
C GLU A 115 4.92 17.12 -1.20
N PRO A 116 3.94 16.58 -1.94
CA PRO A 116 2.93 17.44 -2.50
C PRO A 116 2.12 18.02 -1.33
N TYR A 117 1.75 19.29 -1.40
CA TYR A 117 0.88 19.95 -0.41
C TYR A 117 -0.54 19.34 -0.46
N LEU A 118 -0.74 18.18 0.20
CA LEU A 118 -1.98 17.39 0.11
C LEU A 118 -2.99 17.62 1.23
N LEU A 119 -2.72 18.55 2.14
CA LEU A 119 -3.47 18.75 3.39
C LEU A 119 -4.95 19.14 3.19
N LYS A 120 -5.40 19.46 1.97
CA LYS A 120 -6.76 20.00 1.71
C LYS A 120 -7.68 19.10 0.91
N ILE A 121 -7.26 17.89 0.53
CA ILE A 121 -8.06 17.05 -0.37
C ILE A 121 -8.86 16.02 0.44
N PRO A 122 -10.21 16.08 0.45
CA PRO A 122 -11.01 15.15 1.24
C PRO A 122 -11.07 13.75 0.64
N SER A 123 -10.88 13.60 -0.67
CA SER A 123 -10.98 12.31 -1.37
C SER A 123 -9.73 11.44 -1.16
N PRO A 124 -9.86 10.25 -0.54
CA PRO A 124 -8.74 9.32 -0.36
C PRO A 124 -8.16 8.85 -1.70
N VAL A 125 -9.01 8.67 -2.71
CA VAL A 125 -8.62 8.27 -4.08
C VAL A 125 -7.71 9.33 -4.70
N MET A 126 -8.11 10.61 -4.65
CA MET A 126 -7.28 11.68 -5.20
C MET A 126 -5.98 11.86 -4.42
N ARG A 127 -6.02 11.75 -3.09
CA ARG A 127 -4.80 11.80 -2.26
C ARG A 127 -3.82 10.70 -2.64
N ALA A 128 -4.29 9.46 -2.81
CA ALA A 128 -3.45 8.36 -3.22
C ALA A 128 -2.82 8.62 -4.60
N LYS A 129 -3.60 9.07 -5.58
CA LYS A 129 -3.07 9.42 -6.91
C LYS A 129 -2.00 10.51 -6.85
N LEU A 130 -2.22 11.57 -6.10
CA LEU A 130 -1.24 12.66 -5.97
C LEU A 130 0.01 12.29 -5.17
N CYS A 131 -0.09 11.27 -4.30
CA CYS A 131 1.07 10.68 -3.62
C CYS A 131 1.92 9.80 -4.54
N GLY A 132 1.54 9.60 -5.81
CA GLY A 132 2.26 8.77 -6.77
C GLY A 132 1.73 7.34 -6.90
N PHE A 133 0.58 7.01 -6.29
CA PHE A 133 -0.04 5.70 -6.47
C PHE A 133 -0.86 5.62 -7.76
N ARG A 134 -0.62 4.54 -8.51
CA ARG A 134 -1.32 4.10 -9.70
C ARG A 134 -2.21 2.93 -9.33
N PHE A 135 -3.48 3.02 -9.70
CA PHE A 135 -4.49 2.00 -9.49
C PHE A 135 -5.69 2.28 -10.38
N GLU A 136 -6.45 1.23 -10.69
CA GLU A 136 -7.72 1.32 -11.39
C GLU A 136 -8.87 1.07 -10.42
N LEU A 137 -9.87 1.94 -10.46
CA LEU A 137 -11.06 1.84 -9.62
C LEU A 137 -12.30 1.77 -10.52
N GLU A 138 -13.10 0.72 -10.40
CA GLU A 138 -14.39 0.60 -11.07
C GLU A 138 -15.46 0.38 -10.00
N ASN A 139 -16.48 1.25 -9.94
CA ASN A 139 -17.58 1.16 -8.96
C ASN A 139 -17.10 1.00 -7.50
N GLY A 140 -16.04 1.71 -7.11
CA GLY A 140 -15.48 1.62 -5.76
C GLY A 140 -14.54 0.43 -5.53
N PHE A 141 -14.35 -0.44 -6.53
CA PHE A 141 -13.51 -1.62 -6.45
C PHE A 141 -12.16 -1.45 -7.15
N LEU A 142 -11.07 -1.78 -6.45
CA LEU A 142 -9.73 -1.83 -7.05
C LEU A 142 -9.60 -3.01 -8.00
N LYS A 143 -9.28 -2.73 -9.27
CA LYS A 143 -9.00 -3.77 -10.27
C LYS A 143 -7.55 -4.24 -10.21
N PRO A 144 -7.29 -5.49 -10.62
CA PRO A 144 -5.92 -5.91 -10.93
C PRO A 144 -5.34 -5.01 -12.02
N LEU A 145 -4.13 -4.51 -11.80
CA LEU A 145 -3.35 -3.83 -12.82
C LEU A 145 -2.84 -4.87 -13.81
N ARG A 146 -2.96 -4.59 -15.12
CA ARG A 146 -2.38 -5.46 -16.15
C ARG A 146 -0.87 -5.41 -16.03
N ARG A 147 -0.21 -6.58 -16.04
CA ARG A 147 1.26 -6.68 -15.90
C ARG A 147 2.02 -5.88 -16.98
N ASP A 148 1.39 -5.64 -18.12
CA ASP A 148 1.98 -4.92 -19.26
C ASP A 148 2.13 -3.40 -19.03
N ASP A 149 1.32 -2.83 -18.12
CA ASP A 149 1.39 -1.40 -17.76
C ASP A 149 2.54 -1.08 -16.77
N CYS A 150 3.31 -2.10 -16.36
CA CYS A 150 4.50 -2.00 -15.51
C CYS A 150 5.82 -2.05 -16.29
N SER A 151 5.80 -1.61 -17.54
CA SER A 151 7.01 -1.23 -18.25
C SER A 151 7.69 -0.07 -17.49
N LEU A 152 8.87 -0.33 -16.96
CA LEU A 152 9.77 0.61 -16.27
C LEU A 152 9.92 1.93 -17.05
N PRO A 153 10.00 3.11 -16.40
CA PRO A 153 10.69 4.23 -17.00
C PRO A 153 12.20 3.96 -16.94
N GLY A 154 12.85 3.87 -18.10
CA GLY A 154 14.30 4.07 -18.24
C GLY A 154 15.13 2.82 -18.46
N GLN A 155 15.50 2.59 -19.73
CA GLN A 155 16.91 2.41 -20.09
C GLN A 155 17.66 3.72 -19.80
#